data_AF-A0A661XHA0-F1
#
_entry.id   AF-A0A661XHA0-F1
#
_cell.length_a   1.000
_cell.length_b   1.000
_cell.length_c   1.000
_cell.angle_alpha   90.00
_cell.angle_beta   90.00
_cell.angle_gamma   90.00
#
_symmetry.space_group_name_H-M   'P 1'
#
loop_
_entity.id
_entity.type
_entity.pdbx_description
1 polymer ?
#
loop_
_entity_poly.entity_id
_entity_poly.type
_entity_poly.pdbx_seq_one_letter_code
_entity_poly.pdbx_strand_id
1 'polypeptide(L)'
;MLIQILLQGCNNDDTVPQGDVDYRQEMRDFVIDISTYAKDIDDGFFIIPQNGQELISDNGEGDGIVQTQYVASIDATGREDMFYGYDADDIETPAQDRQHLVDLCLLCEMHGVAVLATDYCSTPENMDNSYVKRIMDAGFDGAYLDIVDGFEYFEEN
;
A
#
# COMPACT_ATOMS: atom_id res chain seq x y z
N MET A 1 5.28 55.31 23.03
CA MET A 1 4.03 54.57 22.74
C MET A 1 4.39 53.10 22.69
N LEU A 2 4.24 52.39 23.82
CA LEU A 2 4.52 50.96 23.91
C LEU A 2 3.35 50.21 23.28
N ILE A 3 3.61 49.39 22.27
CA ILE A 3 2.64 48.44 21.72
C ILE A 3 2.77 47.16 22.55
N GLN A 4 1.77 46.88 23.39
CA GLN A 4 1.61 45.58 24.03
C GLN A 4 1.06 44.60 22.99
N ILE A 5 1.85 43.59 22.64
CA ILE A 5 1.40 42.43 21.88
C ILE A 5 0.74 41.48 22.89
N LEU A 6 -0.59 41.36 22.81
CA LEU A 6 -1.36 40.34 23.50
C LEU A 6 -1.21 39.02 22.73
N LEU A 7 -0.38 38.11 23.26
CA LEU A 7 -0.42 36.69 22.89
C LEU A 7 -1.62 36.06 23.60
N GLN A 8 -2.73 35.88 22.89
CA GLN A 8 -3.77 34.96 23.34
C GLN A 8 -3.37 33.55 22.88
N GLY A 9 -3.04 32.69 23.85
CA GLY A 9 -2.90 31.26 23.61
C GLY A 9 -4.27 30.67 23.29
N CYS A 10 -4.33 29.86 22.23
CA CYS A 10 -5.53 29.07 21.94
C CYS A 10 -5.76 28.08 23.09
N ASN A 11 -6.95 28.15 23.70
CA ASN A 11 -7.44 27.15 24.62
C ASN A 11 -7.73 25.86 23.83
N ASN A 12 -7.25 24.73 24.35
CA ASN A 12 -7.47 23.39 23.80
C ASN A 12 -8.89 22.88 24.12
N ASP A 13 -9.94 23.57 23.66
CA ASP A 13 -11.32 23.10 23.81
C ASP A 13 -12.16 23.40 22.56
N ASP A 14 -11.57 23.26 21.38
CA ASP A 14 -12.33 23.16 20.14
C ASP A 14 -12.67 21.68 19.92
N THR A 15 -13.77 21.22 20.51
CA THR A 15 -14.48 20.05 19.98
C THR A 15 -15.12 20.46 18.66
N VAL A 16 -14.29 20.48 17.60
CA VAL A 16 -14.79 20.50 16.23
C VAL A 16 -15.77 19.33 16.12
N PRO A 17 -17.01 19.53 15.66
CA PRO A 17 -17.87 18.42 15.29
C PRO A 17 -17.16 17.72 14.14
N GLN A 18 -16.43 16.67 14.47
CA GLN A 18 -15.82 15.78 13.50
C GLN A 18 -17.02 15.07 12.86
N GLY A 19 -17.54 15.63 11.74
CA GLY A 19 -18.34 14.83 10.82
C GLY A 19 -17.55 13.56 10.52
N ASP A 20 -18.23 12.43 10.30
CA ASP A 20 -17.55 11.17 9.97
C ASP A 20 -16.60 11.41 8.80
N VAL A 21 -15.30 11.52 9.10
CA VAL A 21 -14.26 11.73 8.10
C VAL A 21 -14.04 10.38 7.44
N ASP A 22 -14.26 10.31 6.13
CA ASP A 22 -13.91 9.14 5.36
C ASP A 22 -12.40 9.17 5.07
N TYR A 23 -11.61 8.63 6.01
CA TYR A 23 -10.16 8.58 5.86
C TYR A 23 -9.67 7.77 4.66
N ARG A 24 -10.48 6.82 4.15
CA ARG A 24 -10.13 6.12 2.91
C ARG A 24 -10.26 7.08 1.73
N GLN A 25 -11.34 7.86 1.68
CA GLN A 25 -11.50 8.87 0.64
C GLN A 25 -10.42 9.95 0.71
N GLU A 26 -10.09 10.47 1.90
CA GLU A 26 -9.02 11.46 2.06
C GLU A 26 -7.66 10.92 1.56
N MET A 27 -7.35 9.64 1.82
CA MET A 27 -6.13 9.02 1.31
C MET A 27 -6.17 8.81 -0.21
N ARG A 28 -7.32 8.40 -0.77
CA ARG A 28 -7.50 8.31 -2.22
C ARG A 28 -7.26 9.66 -2.88
N ASP A 29 -7.87 10.73 -2.35
CA ASP A 29 -7.74 12.08 -2.87
C ASP A 29 -6.29 12.55 -2.81
N PHE A 30 -5.58 12.27 -1.70
CA PHE A 30 -4.16 12.57 -1.57
C PHE A 30 -3.28 11.88 -2.64
N VAL A 31 -3.51 10.59 -2.91
CA VAL A 31 -2.76 9.86 -3.95
C VAL A 31 -3.14 10.36 -5.35
N ILE A 32 -4.40 10.68 -5.60
CA ILE A 32 -4.86 11.28 -6.87
C ILE A 32 -4.18 12.62 -7.11
N ASP A 33 -4.05 13.47 -6.08
CA ASP A 33 -3.37 14.76 -6.18
C ASP A 33 -1.87 14.60 -6.47
N ILE A 34 -1.19 13.64 -5.82
CA ILE A 34 0.20 13.31 -6.12
C ILE A 34 0.34 12.84 -7.58
N SER A 35 -0.51 11.92 -8.01
CA SER A 35 -0.51 11.40 -9.39
C SER A 35 -0.72 12.53 -10.40
N THR A 36 -1.70 13.39 -10.15
CA THR A 36 -2.03 14.51 -11.04
C THR A 36 -0.84 15.45 -11.16
N TYR A 37 -0.23 15.81 -10.03
CA TYR A 37 0.94 16.67 -10.01
C TYR A 37 2.15 16.06 -10.74
N ALA A 38 2.47 14.80 -10.46
CA ALA A 38 3.63 14.14 -11.05
C ALA A 38 3.46 13.93 -12.56
N LYS A 39 2.26 13.51 -13.00
CA LYS A 39 1.96 13.26 -14.40
C LYS A 39 1.81 14.55 -15.23
N ASP A 40 1.41 15.68 -14.63
CA ASP A 40 1.45 17.00 -15.30
C ASP A 40 2.90 17.43 -15.64
N ILE A 41 3.87 16.98 -14.85
CA ILE A 41 5.30 17.24 -15.10
C ILE A 41 5.88 16.22 -16.09
N ASP A 42 5.55 14.94 -15.91
CA ASP A 42 5.99 13.84 -16.74
C ASP A 42 4.87 12.80 -16.85
N ASP A 43 4.18 12.78 -18.00
CA ASP A 43 3.09 11.84 -18.29
C ASP A 43 3.49 10.36 -18.09
N GLY A 44 4.78 10.03 -18.11
CA GLY A 44 5.32 8.70 -17.88
C GLY A 44 5.68 8.37 -16.43
N PHE A 45 5.42 9.27 -15.47
CA PHE A 45 5.76 9.07 -14.06
C PHE A 45 4.88 7.99 -13.43
N PHE A 46 5.49 6.91 -12.95
CA PHE A 46 4.79 5.81 -12.28
C PHE A 46 4.40 6.15 -10.84
N ILE A 47 3.18 5.83 -10.45
CA ILE A 47 2.67 5.90 -9.09
C ILE A 47 2.43 4.48 -8.59
N ILE A 48 3.21 4.07 -7.58
CA ILE A 48 3.16 2.72 -7.02
C ILE A 48 3.05 2.82 -5.48
N PRO A 49 1.83 2.83 -4.92
CA PRO A 49 1.64 2.77 -3.48
C PRO A 49 2.02 1.40 -2.92
N GLN A 50 2.61 1.39 -1.73
CA GLN A 50 2.94 0.19 -0.97
C GLN A 50 1.83 -0.08 0.06
N ASN A 51 1.28 -1.30 0.07
CA ASN A 51 0.18 -1.74 0.92
C ASN A 51 -1.11 -0.88 0.73
N GLY A 52 -2.08 -0.99 1.64
CA GLY A 52 -3.30 -0.17 1.59
C GLY A 52 -4.25 -0.52 0.45
N GLN A 53 -4.25 -1.76 -0.02
CA GLN A 53 -5.11 -2.22 -1.12
C GLN A 53 -6.60 -2.05 -0.81
N GLU A 54 -6.99 -1.89 0.46
CA GLU A 54 -8.33 -1.52 0.90
C GLU A 54 -8.82 -0.17 0.32
N LEU A 55 -7.93 0.64 -0.27
CA LEU A 55 -8.31 1.87 -0.98
C LEU A 55 -8.94 1.60 -2.35
N ILE A 56 -8.77 0.39 -2.91
CA ILE A 56 -9.28 0.03 -4.24
C ILE A 56 -10.82 0.02 -4.29
N SER A 57 -11.48 -0.20 -3.14
CA SER A 57 -12.93 -0.26 -3.00
C SER A 57 -13.47 0.71 -1.96
N ASP A 58 -14.79 0.91 -1.93
CA ASP A 58 -15.47 1.79 -0.98
C ASP A 58 -15.41 1.24 0.46
N ASN A 59 -15.56 -0.07 0.61
CA ASN A 59 -15.61 -0.75 1.90
C ASN A 59 -14.26 -1.33 2.35
N GLY A 60 -13.26 -1.39 1.46
CA GLY A 60 -11.98 -2.02 1.73
C GLY A 60 -11.96 -3.53 1.57
N GLU A 61 -12.97 -4.11 0.93
CA GLU A 61 -13.08 -5.55 0.65
C GLU A 61 -13.02 -5.81 -0.86
N GLY A 62 -12.67 -7.04 -1.24
CA GLY A 62 -12.58 -7.49 -2.64
C GLY A 62 -13.93 -7.56 -3.37
N ASP A 63 -15.05 -7.46 -2.65
CA ASP A 63 -16.41 -7.42 -3.21
C ASP A 63 -17.04 -6.01 -3.24
N GLY A 64 -16.29 -5.00 -2.81
CA GLY A 64 -16.74 -3.61 -2.74
C GLY A 64 -16.86 -2.91 -4.10
N ILE A 65 -17.41 -1.71 -4.07
CA ILE A 65 -17.51 -0.83 -5.24
C ILE A 65 -16.13 -0.22 -5.52
N VAL A 66 -15.59 -0.56 -6.69
CA VAL A 66 -14.27 -0.10 -7.14
C VAL A 66 -14.21 1.42 -7.28
N GLN A 67 -13.17 2.01 -6.70
CA GLN A 67 -12.90 3.44 -6.69
C GLN A 67 -12.13 3.85 -7.95
N THR A 68 -12.83 3.88 -9.08
CA THR A 68 -12.23 4.04 -10.43
C THR A 68 -11.29 5.25 -10.59
N GLN A 69 -11.52 6.37 -9.90
CA GLN A 69 -10.63 7.54 -9.96
C GLN A 69 -9.28 7.26 -9.29
N TYR A 70 -9.28 6.54 -8.16
CA TYR A 70 -8.06 6.11 -7.48
C TYR A 70 -7.34 5.01 -8.29
N VAL A 71 -8.08 4.04 -8.82
CA VAL A 71 -7.51 3.01 -9.69
C VAL A 71 -6.78 3.63 -10.89
N ALA A 72 -7.37 4.65 -11.51
CA ALA A 72 -6.77 5.33 -12.67
C ALA A 72 -5.56 6.22 -12.31
N SER A 73 -5.34 6.54 -11.03
CA SER A 73 -4.22 7.36 -10.59
C SER A 73 -2.97 6.56 -10.22
N ILE A 74 -3.07 5.23 -10.15
CA ILE A 74 -1.96 4.35 -9.79
C ILE A 74 -1.63 3.40 -10.96
N ASP A 75 -0.35 3.07 -11.12
CA ASP A 75 0.13 2.25 -12.22
C ASP A 75 0.43 0.81 -11.78
N ALA A 76 0.78 0.64 -10.49
CA ALA A 76 0.94 -0.64 -9.83
C ALA A 76 0.71 -0.46 -8.32
N THR A 77 0.72 -1.55 -7.57
CA THR A 77 0.79 -1.52 -6.11
C THR A 77 1.79 -2.55 -5.61
N GLY A 78 2.58 -2.18 -4.61
CA GLY A 78 3.41 -3.13 -3.90
C GLY A 78 2.66 -3.75 -2.73
N ARG A 79 2.85 -5.04 -2.49
CA ARG A 79 2.19 -5.79 -1.41
C ARG A 79 3.21 -6.64 -0.67
N GLU A 80 3.48 -6.27 0.57
CA GLU A 80 4.27 -7.11 1.47
C GLU A 80 3.44 -8.28 2.01
N ASP A 81 4.13 -9.23 2.64
CA ASP A 81 3.62 -10.12 3.68
C ASP A 81 2.33 -10.90 3.37
N MET A 82 2.04 -11.11 2.09
CA MET A 82 0.78 -11.71 1.66
C MET A 82 0.74 -13.22 1.95
N PHE A 83 1.85 -13.94 1.82
CA PHE A 83 1.93 -15.37 2.13
C PHE A 83 2.87 -15.68 3.27
N TYR A 84 3.94 -14.89 3.44
CA TYR A 84 4.89 -15.04 4.54
C TYR A 84 5.40 -13.69 5.02
N GLY A 85 5.49 -13.51 6.35
CA GLY A 85 6.09 -12.32 6.96
C GLY A 85 5.13 -11.40 7.72
N TYR A 86 3.83 -11.70 7.79
CA TYR A 86 2.84 -10.78 8.37
C TYR A 86 3.00 -10.60 9.89
N ASP A 87 3.06 -11.72 10.62
CA ASP A 87 3.29 -11.69 12.07
C ASP A 87 4.79 -11.72 12.43
N ALA A 88 5.58 -12.40 11.61
CA ALA A 88 7.03 -12.53 11.72
C ALA A 88 7.63 -13.10 10.43
N ASP A 89 8.89 -12.77 10.16
CA ASP A 89 9.66 -13.34 9.05
C ASP A 89 9.62 -14.87 9.05
N ASP A 90 9.56 -15.45 7.86
CA ASP A 90 9.55 -16.88 7.59
C ASP A 90 8.33 -17.63 8.17
N ILE A 91 7.35 -16.91 8.70
CA ILE A 91 6.08 -17.46 9.19
C ILE A 91 4.99 -17.21 8.14
N GLU A 92 4.22 -18.26 7.85
CA GLU A 92 3.07 -18.18 6.94
C GLU A 92 2.04 -17.17 7.47
N THR A 93 1.65 -16.22 6.62
CA THR A 93 0.60 -15.25 6.91
C THR A 93 -0.71 -15.98 7.24
N PRO A 94 -1.43 -15.60 8.32
CA PRO A 94 -2.63 -16.32 8.71
C PRO A 94 -3.65 -16.39 7.57
N ALA A 95 -4.35 -17.52 7.46
CA ALA A 95 -5.16 -17.83 6.28
C ALA A 95 -6.25 -16.79 5.99
N GLN A 96 -6.80 -16.15 7.03
CA GLN A 96 -7.81 -15.11 6.88
C GLN A 96 -7.21 -13.83 6.28
N ASP A 97 -6.10 -13.34 6.83
CA ASP A 97 -5.40 -12.16 6.34
C ASP A 97 -4.91 -12.40 4.91
N ARG A 98 -4.29 -13.55 4.65
CA ARG A 98 -3.88 -13.93 3.30
C ARG A 98 -5.03 -13.92 2.30
N GLN A 99 -6.19 -14.49 2.65
CA GLN A 99 -7.33 -14.51 1.74
C GLN A 99 -7.82 -13.09 1.42
N HIS A 100 -7.94 -12.25 2.44
CA HIS A 100 -8.36 -10.86 2.29
C HIS A 100 -7.38 -10.07 1.39
N LEU A 101 -6.07 -10.20 1.62
CA LEU A 101 -5.04 -9.56 0.80
C LEU A 101 -5.07 -10.07 -0.66
N VAL A 102 -5.23 -11.38 -0.86
CA VAL A 102 -5.36 -11.98 -2.20
C VAL A 102 -6.59 -11.45 -2.92
N ASP A 103 -7.74 -11.36 -2.26
CA ASP A 103 -8.97 -10.87 -2.87
C ASP A 103 -8.84 -9.41 -3.34
N LEU A 104 -8.23 -8.56 -2.53
CA LEU A 104 -7.95 -7.17 -2.89
C LEU A 104 -6.92 -7.05 -4.03
N CYS A 105 -5.85 -7.85 -3.99
CA CYS A 105 -4.84 -7.86 -5.06
C CYS A 105 -5.42 -8.34 -6.38
N LEU A 106 -6.27 -9.37 -6.38
CA LEU A 106 -6.99 -9.81 -7.58
C LEU A 106 -7.90 -8.72 -8.12
N LEU A 107 -8.52 -7.91 -7.26
CA LEU A 107 -9.33 -6.77 -7.68
C LEU A 107 -8.46 -5.69 -8.35
N CYS A 108 -7.26 -5.42 -7.84
CA CYS A 108 -6.28 -4.54 -8.52
C CYS A 108 -5.95 -5.06 -9.93
N GLU A 109 -5.55 -6.32 -10.05
CA GLU A 109 -5.17 -6.97 -11.33
C GLU A 109 -6.32 -6.94 -12.35
N MET A 110 -7.54 -7.26 -11.90
CA MET A 110 -8.76 -7.20 -12.73
C MET A 110 -9.03 -5.81 -13.31
N HIS A 111 -8.53 -4.76 -12.65
CA HIS A 111 -8.69 -3.37 -13.04
C HIS A 111 -7.42 -2.75 -13.64
N GLY A 112 -6.43 -3.57 -13.98
CA GLY A 112 -5.22 -3.15 -14.70
C GLY A 112 -4.17 -2.48 -13.81
N VAL A 113 -4.23 -2.68 -12.49
CA VAL A 113 -3.20 -2.26 -11.56
C VAL A 113 -2.34 -3.49 -11.22
N ALA A 114 -1.13 -3.51 -11.77
CA ALA A 114 -0.17 -4.58 -11.52
C ALA A 114 0.16 -4.70 -10.03
N VAL A 115 0.30 -5.91 -9.51
CA VAL A 115 0.67 -6.16 -8.11
C VAL A 115 2.10 -6.70 -8.02
N LEU A 116 2.93 -5.97 -7.28
CA LEU A 116 4.34 -6.31 -7.02
C LEU A 116 4.47 -6.85 -5.59
N ALA A 117 4.60 -8.17 -5.47
CA ALA A 117 4.59 -8.79 -4.15
C ALA A 117 5.99 -8.94 -3.54
N THR A 118 6.04 -8.91 -2.21
CA THR A 118 7.24 -9.12 -1.38
C THR A 118 6.86 -10.00 -0.18
N ASP A 119 7.46 -11.18 -0.06
CA ASP A 119 7.31 -12.06 1.11
C ASP A 119 8.63 -12.14 1.86
N TYR A 120 8.58 -12.18 3.18
CA TYR A 120 9.76 -12.29 4.02
C TYR A 120 10.03 -13.76 4.37
N CYS A 121 10.81 -14.44 3.54
CA CYS A 121 11.19 -15.86 3.72
C CYS A 121 12.69 -16.01 3.96
N SER A 122 13.08 -16.95 4.80
CA SER A 122 14.50 -17.29 5.04
C SER A 122 14.81 -18.79 4.95
N THR A 123 13.81 -19.66 5.13
CA THR A 123 13.96 -21.10 4.92
C THR A 123 13.83 -21.44 3.43
N PRO A 124 14.69 -22.30 2.83
CA PRO A 124 14.60 -22.66 1.41
C PRO A 124 13.24 -23.19 0.97
N GLU A 125 12.61 -24.02 1.82
CA GLU A 125 11.25 -24.52 1.56
C GLU A 125 10.23 -23.38 1.49
N ASN A 126 10.31 -22.40 2.39
CA ASN A 126 9.42 -21.24 2.38
C ASN A 126 9.73 -20.31 1.21
N MET A 127 10.99 -20.12 0.81
CA MET A 127 11.33 -19.38 -0.41
C MET A 127 10.77 -20.05 -1.68
N ASP A 128 10.84 -21.39 -1.75
CA ASP A 128 10.29 -22.18 -2.86
C ASP A 128 8.74 -22.19 -2.86
N ASN A 129 8.13 -22.18 -1.67
CA ASN A 129 6.68 -22.08 -1.49
C ASN A 129 6.15 -20.65 -1.64
N SER A 130 7.04 -19.68 -1.40
CA SER A 130 6.91 -18.28 -1.70
C SER A 130 7.16 -18.03 -3.19
N TYR A 131 7.10 -16.78 -3.56
CA TYR A 131 6.01 -16.33 -4.39
C TYR A 131 6.40 -16.30 -5.88
N VAL A 132 7.67 -16.48 -6.27
CA VAL A 132 8.06 -16.39 -7.70
C VAL A 132 7.21 -17.31 -8.59
N LYS A 133 6.95 -18.56 -8.17
CA LYS A 133 6.16 -19.49 -8.99
C LYS A 133 4.65 -19.27 -8.89
N ARG A 134 4.14 -18.90 -7.72
CA ARG A 134 2.70 -18.75 -7.48
C ARG A 134 2.15 -17.39 -7.95
N ILE A 135 2.96 -16.33 -7.89
CA ILE A 135 2.75 -15.01 -8.54
C ILE A 135 2.49 -15.21 -10.02
N MET A 136 3.42 -15.90 -10.71
CA MET A 136 3.31 -16.15 -12.15
C MET A 136 2.06 -16.96 -12.49
N ASP A 137 1.74 -17.99 -11.70
CA ASP A 137 0.56 -18.83 -11.92
C ASP A 137 -0.76 -18.08 -11.61
N ALA A 138 -0.75 -17.11 -10.70
CA ALA A 138 -1.90 -16.29 -10.33
C ALA A 138 -2.07 -15.03 -11.20
N GLY A 139 -1.15 -14.77 -12.13
CA GLY A 139 -1.24 -13.69 -13.12
C GLY A 139 -0.64 -12.35 -12.69
N PHE A 140 0.14 -12.32 -11.62
CA PHE A 140 0.78 -11.10 -11.10
C PHE A 140 2.00 -10.72 -11.97
N ASP A 141 2.19 -9.42 -12.20
CA ASP A 141 3.11 -8.89 -13.22
C ASP A 141 4.59 -8.78 -12.80
N GLY A 142 4.91 -8.89 -11.51
CA GLY A 142 6.29 -8.75 -11.05
C GLY A 142 6.53 -8.97 -9.56
N ALA A 143 7.80 -8.93 -9.14
CA ALA A 143 8.22 -8.95 -7.75
C ALA A 143 8.90 -7.62 -7.39
N TYR A 144 8.57 -7.08 -6.21
CA TYR A 144 9.28 -5.98 -5.57
C TYR A 144 10.14 -6.59 -4.45
N LEU A 145 11.39 -6.19 -4.34
CA LEU A 145 12.33 -6.77 -3.37
C LEU A 145 12.71 -5.70 -2.36
N ASP A 146 12.25 -5.87 -1.13
CA ASP A 146 12.70 -5.04 -0.01
C ASP A 146 14.02 -5.55 0.58
N ILE A 147 14.78 -4.68 1.24
CA ILE A 147 16.03 -4.99 1.97
C ILE A 147 17.12 -5.59 1.05
N VAL A 148 17.16 -5.18 -0.22
CA VAL A 148 18.22 -5.63 -1.16
C VAL A 148 19.61 -5.14 -0.75
N ASP A 149 19.70 -4.09 0.07
CA ASP A 149 20.91 -3.57 0.70
C ASP A 149 21.43 -4.45 1.85
N GLY A 150 20.68 -5.48 2.26
CA GLY A 150 21.11 -6.46 3.26
C GLY A 150 22.40 -7.22 2.88
N PHE A 151 22.86 -7.12 1.62
CA PHE A 151 24.17 -7.65 1.22
C PHE A 151 25.33 -7.04 2.02
N GLU A 152 25.22 -5.80 2.50
CA GLU A 152 26.27 -5.11 3.25
C GLU A 152 26.64 -5.85 4.55
N TYR A 153 25.67 -6.52 5.20
CA TYR A 153 25.93 -7.36 6.38
C TYR A 153 26.94 -8.47 6.11
N PHE A 154 26.90 -9.07 4.92
CA PHE A 154 27.80 -10.16 4.52
C PHE A 154 29.15 -9.67 3.99
N GLU A 155 29.30 -8.38 3.67
CA GLU A 155 30.61 -7.80 3.37
C GLU A 155 31.41 -7.50 4.65
N GLU A 156 30.70 -7.21 5.75
CA GLU A 156 31.30 -6.84 7.04
C GLU A 156 31.58 -8.03 7.98
N ASN A 157 31.14 -9.25 7.65
CA ASN A 157 31.28 -10.47 8.48
C ASN A 157 31.82 -11.67 7.69
#